data_AF-A0A920AXS6-F1
#
_entry.id   AF-A0A920AXS6-F1
#
_cell.length_a   1.000
_cell.length_b   1.000
_cell.length_c   1.000
_cell.angle_alpha   90.00
_cell.angle_beta   90.00
_cell.angle_gamma   90.00
#
_symmetry.space_group_name_H-M   'P 1'
#
loop_
_entity.id
_entity.type
_entity.pdbx_description
1 polymer ?
#
loop_
_entity_poly.entity_id
_entity_poly.type
_entity_poly.pdbx_seq_one_letter_code
_entity_poly.pdbx_strand_id
1 'polypeptide(L)'
;MPHLLIAGTTGSGKSVCINTILASLLYQSTPDEVKFVIIDPKKVEMAVYRELSNYHLLKIEGIDESIVTTPDNAVLALRAVEKEMGKRYDILAGAVVRNISEYNKK
;
A
#
# COMPACT_ATOMS: atom_id res chain seq x y z
N MET A 1 6.92 -13.45 -4.27
CA MET A 1 6.41 -12.75 -5.47
C MET A 1 6.36 -11.26 -5.11
N PRO A 2 7.22 -10.39 -5.68
CA PRO A 2 7.29 -8.98 -5.22
C PRO A 2 6.09 -8.14 -5.69
N HIS A 3 5.43 -8.54 -6.79
CA HIS A 3 4.28 -7.86 -7.37
C HIS A 3 3.28 -8.89 -7.92
N LEU A 4 2.00 -8.56 -7.93
CA LEU A 4 0.89 -9.43 -8.34
C LEU A 4 -0.09 -8.65 -9.22
N LEU A 5 -0.53 -9.25 -10.34
CA LEU A 5 -1.61 -8.76 -11.19
C LEU A 5 -2.84 -9.67 -11.02
N ILE A 6 -4.01 -9.08 -10.74
CA ILE A 6 -5.28 -9.80 -10.58
C ILE A 6 -6.28 -9.28 -11.62
N ALA A 7 -6.82 -10.17 -12.44
CA ALA A 7 -7.83 -9.87 -13.45
C ALA A 7 -9.06 -10.80 -13.30
N GLY A 8 -10.23 -10.32 -13.69
CA GLY A 8 -11.48 -11.08 -13.59
C GLY A 8 -12.68 -10.24 -14.04
N THR A 9 -13.72 -10.90 -14.54
CA THR A 9 -15.00 -10.28 -14.92
C THR A 9 -15.85 -9.98 -13.68
N THR A 10 -16.91 -9.18 -13.84
CA THR A 10 -17.89 -8.97 -12.77
C THR A 10 -18.47 -10.32 -12.32
N GLY A 11 -18.52 -10.56 -11.01
CA GLY A 11 -19.02 -11.81 -10.43
C GLY A 11 -17.99 -12.94 -10.38
N SER A 12 -16.79 -12.79 -10.94
CA SER A 12 -15.75 -13.85 -10.93
C SER A 12 -15.01 -13.99 -9.58
N GLY A 13 -15.41 -13.24 -8.55
CA GLY A 13 -14.75 -13.25 -7.24
C GLY A 13 -13.51 -12.35 -7.12
N LYS A 14 -13.23 -11.47 -8.09
CA LYS A 14 -12.06 -10.56 -8.05
C LYS A 14 -12.00 -9.72 -6.77
N SER A 15 -13.12 -9.08 -6.40
CA SER A 15 -13.18 -8.26 -5.19
C SER A 15 -13.01 -9.10 -3.93
N VAL A 16 -13.58 -10.30 -3.88
CA VAL A 16 -13.41 -11.23 -2.76
C VAL A 16 -11.92 -11.57 -2.59
N CYS A 17 -11.23 -11.92 -3.67
CA CYS A 17 -9.79 -12.20 -3.65
C CYS A 17 -8.95 -11.03 -3.09
N ILE A 18 -9.20 -9.80 -3.56
CA ILE A 18 -8.48 -8.61 -3.08
C ILE A 18 -8.73 -8.40 -1.58
N ASN A 19 -9.99 -8.46 -1.13
CA ASN A 19 -10.33 -8.32 0.28
C ASN A 19 -9.71 -9.43 1.14
N THR A 20 -9.65 -10.67 0.66
CA THR A 20 -8.99 -11.77 1.37
C THR A 20 -7.49 -11.53 1.56
N ILE A 21 -6.81 -10.99 0.55
CA ILE A 21 -5.39 -10.64 0.65
C ILE A 21 -5.19 -9.53 1.68
N LEU A 22 -5.97 -8.44 1.60
CA LEU A 22 -5.88 -7.32 2.54
C LEU A 22 -6.19 -7.77 3.97
N ALA A 23 -7.24 -8.55 4.18
CA ALA A 23 -7.59 -9.10 5.48
C ALA A 23 -6.48 -10.00 6.02
N SER A 24 -5.91 -10.89 5.21
CA SER A 24 -4.81 -11.77 5.64
C SER A 24 -3.60 -10.98 6.14
N LEU A 25 -3.24 -9.89 5.46
CA LEU A 25 -2.16 -9.00 5.89
C LEU A 25 -2.52 -8.28 7.20
N LEU A 26 -3.74 -7.75 7.32
CA LEU A 26 -4.20 -7.07 8.54
C LEU A 26 -4.21 -7.99 9.76
N TYR A 27 -4.52 -9.28 9.59
CA TYR A 27 -4.49 -10.27 10.67
C TYR A 27 -3.08 -10.69 11.10
N GLN A 28 -2.06 -10.46 10.25
CA GLN A 28 -0.70 -10.94 10.47
C GLN A 28 0.31 -9.82 10.71
N SER A 29 -0.06 -8.56 10.48
CA SER A 29 0.87 -7.44 10.47
C SER A 29 0.33 -6.23 11.22
N THR A 30 1.17 -5.72 12.11
CA THR A 30 0.94 -4.45 12.80
C THR A 30 1.13 -3.25 11.86
N PRO A 31 0.63 -2.06 12.21
CA PRO A 31 0.81 -0.86 11.39
C PRO A 31 2.26 -0.45 11.15
N ASP A 32 3.22 -0.91 11.96
CA ASP A 32 4.64 -0.59 11.80
C ASP A 32 5.35 -1.55 10.83
N GLU A 33 4.76 -2.74 10.62
CA GLU A 33 5.28 -3.74 9.70
C GLU A 33 4.75 -3.52 8.28
N VAL A 34 3.47 -3.15 8.15
CA VAL A 34 2.81 -2.96 6.85
C VAL A 34 1.96 -1.69 6.86
N LYS A 35 2.16 -0.88 5.81
CA LYS A 35 1.26 0.21 5.45
C LYS A 35 0.73 0.04 4.03
N PHE A 36 -0.47 0.55 3.78
CA PHE A 36 -1.16 0.49 2.49
C PHE A 36 -1.32 1.87 1.87
N VAL A 37 -1.18 1.91 0.55
CA VAL A 37 -1.76 2.94 -0.32
C VAL A 37 -2.85 2.26 -1.12
N ILE A 38 -4.10 2.68 -0.95
CA ILE A 38 -5.25 2.10 -1.65
C ILE A 38 -5.74 3.11 -2.68
N ILE A 39 -5.85 2.67 -3.94
CA ILE A 39 -6.41 3.42 -5.05
C ILE A 39 -7.70 2.71 -5.49
N ASP A 40 -8.85 3.32 -5.22
CA ASP A 40 -10.17 2.82 -5.61
C ASP A 40 -10.94 3.91 -6.37
N PRO A 41 -10.76 4.01 -7.70
CA PRO A 41 -11.41 5.04 -8.50
C PRO A 41 -12.93 4.89 -8.56
N LYS A 42 -13.47 3.71 -8.22
CA LYS A 42 -14.91 3.46 -8.21
C LYS A 42 -15.57 3.84 -6.89
N LYS A 43 -14.79 3.97 -5.80
CA LYS A 43 -15.28 4.29 -4.45
C LYS A 43 -16.26 3.26 -3.87
N VAL A 44 -16.28 2.04 -4.39
CA VAL A 44 -17.26 1.01 -4.00
C VAL A 44 -16.61 -0.06 -3.14
N GLU A 45 -15.54 -0.68 -3.66
CA GLU A 45 -15.07 -1.96 -3.14
C GLU A 45 -14.21 -1.77 -1.89
N MET A 46 -13.42 -0.70 -1.83
CA MET A 46 -12.40 -0.54 -0.79
C MET A 46 -12.76 0.54 0.24
N ALA A 47 -13.92 1.19 0.11
CA ALA A 47 -14.32 2.30 0.98
C ALA A 47 -14.35 1.94 2.48
N VAL A 48 -14.64 0.66 2.81
CA VAL A 48 -14.64 0.13 4.18
C VAL A 48 -13.28 0.30 4.88
N TYR A 49 -12.18 0.31 4.13
CA TYR A 49 -10.84 0.42 4.71
C TYR A 49 -10.49 1.84 5.20
N ARG A 50 -11.34 2.85 4.96
CA ARG A 50 -11.10 4.23 5.44
C ARG A 50 -10.95 4.31 6.96
N GLU A 51 -11.60 3.40 7.69
CA GLU A 51 -11.48 3.27 9.15
C GLU A 51 -10.03 2.99 9.61
N LEU A 52 -9.18 2.49 8.71
CA LEU A 52 -7.75 2.22 8.99
C LEU A 52 -6.85 3.46 8.79
N SER A 53 -7.43 4.65 8.58
CA SER A 53 -6.72 5.90 8.26
C SER A 53 -5.66 6.34 9.29
N ASN A 54 -5.85 5.98 10.56
CA ASN A 54 -4.89 6.27 11.64
C ASN A 54 -3.98 5.08 11.98
N TYR A 55 -4.09 3.98 11.23
CA TYR A 55 -3.37 2.74 11.46
C TYR A 55 -2.55 2.38 10.21
N HIS A 56 -3.07 1.49 9.37
CA HIS A 56 -2.33 0.92 8.24
C HIS A 56 -2.34 1.79 6.98
N LEU A 57 -3.17 2.82 6.84
CA LEU A 57 -3.15 3.66 5.63
C LEU A 57 -2.06 4.73 5.70
N LEU A 58 -1.29 4.89 4.62
CA LEU A 58 -0.32 5.99 4.50
C LEU A 58 -1.06 7.31 4.26
N LYS A 59 -0.68 8.33 5.04
CA LYS A 59 -1.01 9.72 4.75
C LYS A 59 0.05 10.26 3.80
N ILE A 60 -0.37 10.74 2.64
CA ILE A 60 0.52 11.26 1.59
C ILE A 60 0.34 12.77 1.55
N GLU A 61 1.43 13.52 1.66
CA GLU A 61 1.40 14.97 1.59
C GLU A 61 0.80 15.43 0.25
N GLY A 62 -0.15 16.38 0.32
CA GLY A 62 -0.89 16.86 -0.85
C GLY A 62 -2.07 15.99 -1.27
N ILE A 63 -2.39 14.93 -0.52
CA ILE A 63 -3.59 14.11 -0.72
C ILE A 63 -4.41 14.07 0.58
N ASP A 64 -5.55 14.75 0.59
CA ASP A 64 -6.43 14.83 1.76
C ASP A 64 -7.29 13.57 1.98
N GLU A 65 -7.37 12.69 0.97
CA GLU A 65 -8.15 11.45 1.05
C GLU A 65 -7.32 10.25 1.52
N SER A 66 -7.86 9.49 2.48
CA SER A 66 -7.20 8.26 2.99
C SER A 66 -7.20 7.09 2.01
N ILE A 67 -8.16 7.08 1.08
CA ILE A 67 -8.20 6.18 -0.07
C ILE A 67 -8.27 7.05 -1.30
N VAL A 68 -7.35 6.83 -2.23
CA VAL A 68 -7.20 7.62 -3.44
C VAL A 68 -8.30 7.27 -4.44
N THR A 69 -8.98 8.28 -4.95
CA THR A 69 -10.14 8.07 -5.84
C THR A 69 -10.02 8.77 -7.19
N THR A 70 -9.08 9.70 -7.34
CA THR A 70 -8.86 10.42 -8.62
C THR A 70 -7.59 9.93 -9.33
N PRO A 71 -7.56 9.96 -10.68
CA PRO A 71 -6.35 9.64 -11.43
C PRO A 71 -5.16 10.54 -11.07
N ASP A 72 -5.39 11.84 -10.87
CA ASP A 72 -4.34 12.79 -10.52
C ASP A 72 -3.70 12.46 -9.18
N ASN A 73 -4.53 12.17 -8.16
CA ASN A 73 -4.03 11.72 -6.85
C ASN A 73 -3.36 10.34 -6.93
N ALA A 74 -3.80 9.46 -7.83
CA ALA A 74 -3.14 8.18 -8.05
C ALA A 74 -1.72 8.35 -8.59
N VAL A 75 -1.52 9.28 -9.52
CA VAL A 75 -0.19 9.65 -10.02
C VAL A 75 0.69 10.21 -8.89
N LEU A 76 0.14 11.11 -8.06
CA LEU A 76 0.86 11.66 -6.91
C LEU A 76 1.25 10.57 -5.90
N ALA A 77 0.32 9.67 -5.58
CA ALA A 77 0.57 8.57 -4.65
C ALA A 77 1.66 7.61 -5.15
N LEU A 78 1.64 7.28 -6.44
CA LEU A 78 2.67 6.44 -7.06
C LEU A 78 4.06 7.12 -7.06
N ARG A 79 4.12 8.41 -7.34
CA ARG A 79 5.38 9.19 -7.23
C ARG A 79 5.89 9.27 -5.79
N ALA A 80 4.99 9.36 -4.81
CA ALA A 80 5.38 9.37 -3.40
C ALA A 80 6.05 8.04 -2.99
N VAL A 81 5.50 6.89 -3.41
CA VAL A 81 6.10 5.59 -3.11
C VAL A 81 7.40 5.34 -3.89
N GLU A 82 7.54 5.88 -5.10
CA GLU A 82 8.80 5.89 -5.85
C GLU A 82 9.89 6.67 -5.09
N LYS A 83 9.56 7.87 -4.60
CA LYS A 83 10.49 8.69 -3.81
C LYS A 83 10.90 8.00 -2.51
N GLU A 84 9.96 7.36 -1.81
CA GLU A 84 10.24 6.56 -0.61
C GLU A 84 11.16 5.38 -0.92
N MET A 85 10.97 4.70 -2.06
CA MET A 85 11.89 3.65 -2.51
C MET A 85 13.31 4.18 -2.69
N GLY A 86 13.48 5.33 -3.35
CA GLY A 86 14.79 5.99 -3.50
C GLY A 86 15.46 6.28 -2.15
N LYS A 87 14.71 6.90 -1.23
CA LYS A 87 15.17 7.17 0.14
C LYS A 87 15.60 5.89 0.88
N ARG A 88 14.83 4.80 0.73
CA ARG A 88 15.19 3.51 1.33
C ARG A 88 16.48 2.96 0.76
N TYR A 89 16.73 3.09 -0.54
CA TYR A 89 18.02 2.68 -1.11
C TYR A 89 19.20 3.44 -0.50
N ASP A 90 19.08 4.75 -0.28
CA ASP A 90 20.12 5.54 0.39
C ASP A 90 20.37 5.07 1.83
N ILE A 91 19.29 4.80 2.58
CA ILE A 91 19.35 4.28 3.95
C ILE A 91 20.02 2.90 4.00
N LEU A 92 19.62 1.98 3.11
CA LEU A 92 20.19 0.64 3.03
C LEU A 92 21.69 0.69 2.67
N ALA A 93 22.07 1.55 1.72
CA ALA A 93 23.46 1.76 1.33
C ALA A 93 24.30 2.32 2.50
N GLY A 94 23.79 3.33 3.21
CA GLY A 94 24.44 3.91 4.39
C GLY A 94 24.60 2.92 5.54
N ALA A 95 23.66 1.97 5.69
CA ALA A 95 23.72 0.89 6.66
C ALA A 95 24.51 -0.36 6.17
N VAL A 96 25.04 -0.35 4.93
CA VAL A 96 25.79 -1.45 4.31
C VAL A 96 25.00 -2.77 4.33
N VAL A 97 23.72 -2.71 3.98
CA VAL A 97 22.81 -3.86 3.91
C VAL A 97 22.13 -3.91 2.55
N ARG A 98 21.73 -5.11 2.10
CA ARG A 98 21.20 -5.32 0.75
C ARG A 98 19.69 -5.26 0.64
N ASN A 99 18.98 -5.41 1.76
CA ASN A 99 17.53 -5.50 1.77
C ASN A 99 16.94 -5.08 3.13
N ILE A 100 15.63 -4.86 3.15
CA ILE A 100 14.90 -4.44 4.35
C ILE A 100 14.97 -5.48 5.48
N SER A 101 15.05 -6.78 5.17
CA SER A 101 15.13 -7.82 6.19
C SER A 101 16.45 -7.80 6.95
N GLU A 102 17.56 -7.47 6.29
CA GLU A 102 18.85 -7.23 6.94
C GLU A 102 18.84 -5.94 7.74
N TYR A 103 18.26 -4.86 7.19
CA TYR A 103 18.14 -3.58 7.87
C TYR A 103 17.37 -3.69 9.18
N ASN A 104 16.21 -4.36 9.16
CA ASN A 104 15.34 -4.51 10.33
C ASN A 104 15.91 -5.45 11.42
N LYS A 105 16.94 -6.23 11.11
CA LYS A 105 17.63 -7.11 12.09
C LYS A 105 18.77 -6.41 12.81
N LYS A 106 19.25 -5.28 12.30
CA LYS A 106 20.22 -4.41 12.97
C LYS A 106 19.52 -3.57 14.03
#